data_AF-A0A5E6T898-F1
#
_entry.id   AF-A0A5E6T898-F1
#
_cell.length_a   1.000
_cell.length_b   1.000
_cell.length_c   1.000
_cell.angle_alpha   90.00
_cell.angle_beta   90.00
_cell.angle_gamma   90.00
#
_symmetry.space_group_name_H-M   'P 1'
#
loop_
_entity.id
_entity.type
_entity.pdbx_description
1 polymer ?
#
loop_
_entity_poly.entity_id
_entity_poly.type
_entity_poly.pdbx_seq_one_letter_code
_entity_poly.pdbx_strand_id
1 'polypeptide(L)'
;MTDLPAQICSAMSTLEFVDRSYPMLSSWGVRDEDVLVHSLGCSAWNELGSELGYMAVAECPVPMTHGADIRADSTWFSRTQRTPDVLIEFERFDGTDRGQKKLDEKLCNLLEASMRWGDAPSVLILSAWNKGVVSAPNKEVFALRCRQGFKSSVGAQVPSLRNTAVLFSRFIFEIECSGTLLLKQMRCERLL
;
A
#
# COMPACT_ATOMS: atom_id res chain seq x y z
N MET A 1 -7.22 -15.81 -17.17
CA MET A 1 -6.67 -15.31 -15.90
C MET A 1 -7.05 -13.86 -15.80
N THR A 2 -7.80 -13.50 -14.77
CA THR A 2 -8.24 -12.13 -14.51
C THR A 2 -7.02 -11.29 -14.15
N ASP A 3 -6.87 -10.11 -14.75
CA ASP A 3 -5.77 -9.19 -14.47
C ASP A 3 -5.96 -8.58 -13.07
N LEU A 4 -5.28 -9.15 -12.07
CA LEU A 4 -5.38 -8.73 -10.67
C LEU A 4 -4.98 -7.25 -10.46
N PRO A 5 -3.83 -6.77 -10.99
CA PRO A 5 -3.51 -5.34 -11.01
C PRO A 5 -4.64 -4.46 -11.54
N ALA A 6 -5.24 -4.81 -12.68
CA ALA A 6 -6.32 -4.01 -13.27
C ALA A 6 -7.58 -3.96 -12.38
N GLN A 7 -7.95 -5.08 -11.74
CA GLN A 7 -9.07 -5.12 -10.81
C GLN A 7 -8.82 -4.23 -9.59
N ILE A 8 -7.62 -4.31 -9.02
CA ILE A 8 -7.22 -3.47 -7.88
C ILE A 8 -7.26 -1.99 -8.28
N CYS A 9 -6.65 -1.62 -9.41
CA CYS A 9 -6.68 -0.25 -9.89
C CYS A 9 -8.11 0.24 -10.14
N SER A 10 -8.98 -0.59 -10.72
CA SER A 10 -10.38 -0.23 -10.95
C SER A 10 -11.13 0.05 -9.65
N ALA A 11 -10.97 -0.82 -8.64
CA ALA A 11 -11.62 -0.66 -7.34
C ALA A 11 -11.08 0.57 -6.58
N MET A 12 -9.77 0.80 -6.63
CA MET A 12 -9.08 1.83 -5.81
C MET A 12 -8.80 3.14 -6.55
N SER A 13 -9.43 3.35 -7.71
CA SER A 13 -9.41 4.63 -8.44
C SER A 13 -10.73 5.40 -8.34
N THR A 14 -11.74 4.84 -7.69
CA THR A 14 -13.03 5.50 -7.44
C THR A 14 -13.36 5.40 -5.95
N LEU A 15 -14.34 6.18 -5.49
CA LEU A 15 -14.80 6.10 -4.10
C LEU A 15 -15.83 4.99 -3.88
N GLU A 16 -16.36 4.35 -4.93
CA GLU A 16 -17.51 3.45 -4.82
C GLU A 16 -17.30 2.32 -3.79
N PHE A 17 -16.14 1.67 -3.84
CA PHE A 17 -15.78 0.62 -2.90
C PHE A 17 -15.67 1.17 -1.46
N VAL A 18 -14.98 2.29 -1.27
CA VAL A 18 -14.76 2.87 0.07
C VAL A 18 -16.04 3.46 0.65
N ASP A 19 -16.91 4.08 -0.15
CA ASP A 19 -18.20 4.60 0.29
C ASP A 19 -19.10 3.50 0.82
N ARG A 20 -19.07 2.32 0.18
CA ARG A 20 -19.85 1.15 0.59
C ARG A 20 -19.26 0.49 1.84
N SER A 21 -17.95 0.25 1.86
CA SER A 21 -17.31 -0.62 2.86
C SER A 21 -16.75 0.14 4.07
N TYR A 22 -16.30 1.38 3.88
CA TYR A 22 -15.70 2.24 4.90
C TYR A 22 -16.20 3.69 4.83
N PRO A 23 -17.49 3.94 5.03
CA PRO A 23 -18.06 5.29 4.99
C PRO A 23 -17.45 6.25 6.02
N MET A 24 -16.75 5.73 7.05
CA MET A 24 -15.95 6.53 7.99
C MET A 24 -14.81 7.30 7.29
N LEU A 25 -14.26 6.76 6.20
CA LEU A 25 -13.24 7.45 5.42
C LEU A 25 -13.84 8.54 4.54
N SER A 26 -15.09 8.41 4.10
CA SER A 26 -15.66 9.27 3.04
C SER A 26 -16.85 10.12 3.46
N SER A 27 -17.97 9.54 3.90
CA SER A 27 -19.23 10.27 4.12
C SER A 27 -19.47 10.66 5.58
N TRP A 28 -18.94 9.91 6.55
CA TRP A 28 -19.07 10.25 7.97
C TRP A 28 -17.95 11.17 8.45
N GLY A 29 -16.76 11.00 7.87
CA GLY A 29 -15.55 11.69 8.26
C GLY A 29 -14.80 11.03 9.40
N VAL A 30 -13.49 11.28 9.41
CA VAL A 30 -12.56 10.73 10.39
C VAL A 30 -11.77 11.87 11.03
N ARG A 31 -11.38 11.71 12.30
CA ARG A 31 -10.46 12.67 12.94
C ARG A 31 -9.09 12.58 12.27
N ASP A 32 -8.36 13.69 12.22
CA ASP A 32 -6.96 13.72 11.75
C ASP A 32 -6.02 13.12 12.81
N GLU A 33 -6.20 11.83 13.05
CA GLU A 33 -5.38 11.00 13.92
C GLU A 33 -4.68 9.99 13.02
N ASP A 34 -3.36 10.13 12.89
CA ASP A 34 -2.52 9.37 11.94
C ASP A 34 -2.79 7.86 12.02
N VAL A 35 -2.82 7.33 13.24
CA VAL A 35 -3.03 5.91 13.53
C VAL A 35 -4.45 5.45 13.17
N LEU A 36 -5.46 6.30 13.34
CA LEU A 36 -6.85 5.96 13.00
C LEU A 36 -7.04 5.89 11.48
N VAL A 37 -6.57 6.92 10.76
CA VAL A 37 -6.63 6.94 9.29
C VAL A 37 -5.84 5.77 8.73
N HIS A 38 -4.66 5.49 9.27
CA HIS A 38 -3.85 4.33 8.92
C HIS A 38 -4.64 3.02 9.09
N SER A 39 -5.22 2.78 10.27
CA SER A 39 -5.99 1.57 10.57
C SER A 39 -7.19 1.39 9.63
N LEU A 40 -7.90 2.47 9.32
CA LEU A 40 -9.03 2.44 8.38
C LEU A 40 -8.59 2.15 6.95
N GLY A 41 -7.48 2.74 6.49
CA GLY A 41 -6.92 2.44 5.17
C GLY A 41 -6.46 0.99 5.04
N CYS A 42 -5.76 0.45 6.04
CA CYS A 42 -5.37 -0.95 6.08
C CYS A 42 -6.60 -1.87 6.11
N SER A 43 -7.65 -1.49 6.82
CA SER A 43 -8.92 -2.20 6.83
C SER A 43 -9.58 -2.20 5.44
N ALA A 44 -9.62 -1.05 4.75
CA ALA A 44 -10.13 -0.95 3.38
C ALA A 44 -9.38 -1.86 2.41
N TRP A 45 -8.06 -1.95 2.53
CA TRP A 45 -7.28 -2.91 1.77
C TRP A 45 -7.63 -4.37 2.13
N ASN A 46 -7.76 -4.71 3.40
CA ASN A 46 -8.12 -6.06 3.81
C ASN A 46 -9.50 -6.49 3.28
N GLU A 47 -10.49 -5.61 3.33
CA GLU A 47 -11.83 -5.88 2.81
C GLU A 47 -11.82 -6.07 1.30
N LEU A 48 -11.07 -5.25 0.55
CA LEU A 48 -10.93 -5.44 -0.89
C LEU A 48 -10.31 -6.81 -1.20
N GLY A 49 -9.28 -7.21 -0.46
CA GLY A 49 -8.69 -8.55 -0.58
C GLY A 49 -9.73 -9.65 -0.34
N SER A 50 -10.57 -9.49 0.68
CA SER A 50 -11.67 -10.42 0.98
C SER A 50 -12.70 -10.50 -0.14
N GLU A 51 -13.16 -9.36 -0.69
CA GLU A 51 -14.09 -9.29 -1.83
C GLU A 51 -13.52 -9.96 -3.09
N LEU A 52 -12.20 -9.85 -3.29
CA LEU A 52 -11.48 -10.50 -4.40
C LEU A 52 -11.16 -11.99 -4.11
N GLY A 53 -11.63 -12.55 -3.00
CA GLY A 53 -11.53 -13.97 -2.66
C GLY A 53 -10.27 -14.37 -1.90
N TYR A 54 -9.43 -13.43 -1.51
CA TYR A 54 -8.21 -13.68 -0.75
C TYR A 54 -8.50 -13.82 0.75
N MET A 55 -7.51 -14.32 1.49
CA MET A 55 -7.45 -14.17 2.95
C MET A 55 -6.49 -13.03 3.27
N ALA A 56 -7.04 -11.87 3.63
CA ALA A 56 -6.23 -10.70 4.00
C ALA A 56 -5.84 -10.76 5.49
N VAL A 57 -4.58 -10.46 5.78
CA VAL A 57 -3.99 -10.47 7.12
C VAL A 57 -3.32 -9.12 7.35
N ALA A 58 -3.73 -8.42 8.41
CA ALA A 58 -3.09 -7.18 8.84
C ALA A 58 -1.75 -7.45 9.54
N GLU A 59 -0.79 -6.54 9.39
CA GLU A 59 0.50 -6.56 10.10
C GLU A 59 1.23 -7.92 10.01
N CYS A 60 1.17 -8.55 8.84
CA CYS A 60 1.62 -9.92 8.68
C CYS A 60 3.15 -9.99 8.72
N PRO A 61 3.75 -10.75 9.66
CA PRO A 61 5.19 -10.87 9.73
C PRO A 61 5.73 -11.62 8.52
N VAL A 62 6.76 -11.05 7.91
CA VAL A 62 7.45 -11.66 6.79
C VAL A 62 8.37 -12.79 7.30
N PRO A 63 8.52 -13.92 6.59
CA PRO A 63 9.44 -14.99 6.93
C PRO A 63 10.88 -14.50 7.11
N MET A 64 11.70 -15.30 7.79
CA MET A 64 13.14 -15.02 7.98
C MET A 64 13.41 -13.72 8.78
N THR A 65 12.75 -13.56 9.93
CA THR A 65 12.81 -12.38 10.81
C THR A 65 14.15 -12.16 11.55
N HIS A 66 15.14 -13.05 11.39
CA HIS A 66 16.42 -12.99 12.14
C HIS A 66 17.28 -11.73 11.87
N GLY A 67 16.89 -10.87 10.92
CA GLY A 67 17.59 -9.61 10.61
C GLY A 67 16.80 -8.33 10.91
N ALA A 68 15.54 -8.25 10.47
CA ALA A 68 14.65 -7.10 10.69
C ALA A 68 13.18 -7.54 10.78
N ASP A 69 12.43 -6.95 11.71
CA ASP A 69 10.99 -7.15 11.87
C ASP A 69 10.23 -6.34 10.81
N ILE A 70 10.04 -6.95 9.64
CA ILE A 70 9.25 -6.38 8.55
C ILE A 70 7.85 -6.99 8.62
N ARG A 71 6.85 -6.12 8.65
CA ARG A 71 5.43 -6.47 8.63
C ARG A 71 4.78 -5.62 7.55
N ALA A 72 4.15 -6.27 6.59
CA ALA A 72 3.32 -5.55 5.64
C ALA A 72 2.01 -5.19 6.32
N ASP A 73 1.55 -3.96 6.14
CA ASP A 73 0.32 -3.45 6.76
C ASP A 73 -0.89 -4.29 6.35
N SER A 74 -0.90 -4.81 5.11
CA SER A 74 -1.84 -5.82 4.62
C SER A 74 -1.18 -6.83 3.69
N THR A 75 -1.44 -8.13 3.93
CA THR A 75 -0.96 -9.26 3.14
C THR A 75 -2.11 -10.14 2.71
N TRP A 76 -2.25 -10.39 1.40
CA TRP A 76 -3.34 -11.20 0.87
C TRP A 76 -2.84 -12.57 0.44
N PHE A 77 -3.32 -13.61 1.12
CA PHE A 77 -2.99 -14.99 0.82
C PHE A 77 -3.96 -15.61 -0.16
N SER A 78 -3.41 -16.29 -1.17
CA SER A 78 -4.17 -17.23 -1.98
C SER A 78 -4.66 -18.38 -1.09
N ARG A 79 -5.96 -18.66 -1.13
CA ARG A 79 -6.57 -19.76 -0.37
C ARG A 79 -6.07 -21.14 -0.79
N THR A 80 -5.45 -21.23 -1.97
CA THR A 80 -4.94 -22.50 -2.53
C THR A 80 -3.43 -22.62 -2.47
N GLN A 81 -2.68 -21.52 -2.65
CA GLN A 81 -1.22 -21.58 -2.81
C GLN A 81 -0.42 -21.45 -1.49
N ARG A 82 -1.08 -21.13 -0.36
CA ARG A 82 -0.45 -20.96 0.97
C ARG A 82 0.68 -19.91 1.02
N THR A 83 0.81 -19.10 -0.03
CA THR A 83 1.73 -17.98 -0.17
C THR A 83 0.93 -16.69 -0.41
N PRO A 84 1.50 -15.51 -0.11
CA PRO A 84 0.86 -14.25 -0.42
C PRO A 84 0.95 -13.92 -1.91
N ASP A 85 -0.14 -13.41 -2.48
CA ASP A 85 -0.20 -12.91 -3.85
C ASP A 85 -0.04 -11.37 -3.89
N VAL A 86 -0.40 -10.68 -2.80
CA VAL A 86 -0.35 -9.21 -2.69
C VAL A 86 0.24 -8.79 -1.35
N LEU A 87 1.13 -7.80 -1.37
CA LEU A 87 1.66 -7.11 -0.19
C LEU A 87 1.38 -5.60 -0.30
N ILE A 88 1.04 -4.97 0.81
CA ILE A 88 0.57 -3.58 0.85
C ILE A 88 1.20 -2.84 2.03
N GLU A 89 1.65 -1.62 1.76
CA GLU A 89 1.99 -0.60 2.76
C GLU A 89 1.05 0.58 2.60
N PHE A 90 0.64 1.20 3.69
CA PHE A 90 -0.26 2.35 3.74
C PHE A 90 0.29 3.45 4.64
N GLU A 91 0.81 4.52 4.04
CA GLU A 91 1.60 5.51 4.77
C GLU A 91 1.13 6.95 4.56
N ARG A 92 1.26 7.78 5.59
CA ARG A 92 0.97 9.20 5.47
C ARG A 92 2.05 9.90 4.65
N PHE A 93 1.60 10.76 3.74
CA PHE A 93 2.45 11.65 2.97
C PHE A 93 2.10 13.11 3.24
N ASP A 94 3.11 13.90 3.59
CA ASP A 94 2.96 15.30 3.99
C ASP A 94 3.42 16.31 2.92
N GLY A 95 3.88 15.85 1.75
CA GLY A 95 4.39 16.71 0.69
C GLY A 95 5.87 17.09 0.81
N THR A 96 6.57 16.61 1.83
CA THR A 96 7.97 16.96 2.10
C THR A 96 8.96 15.91 1.60
N ASP A 97 10.24 16.28 1.50
CA ASP A 97 11.32 15.32 1.23
C ASP A 97 11.42 14.23 2.30
N ARG A 98 11.07 14.56 3.55
CA ARG A 98 10.99 13.57 4.63
C ARG A 98 9.87 12.57 4.37
N GLY A 99 8.69 13.05 3.96
CA GLY A 99 7.58 12.20 3.53
C GLY A 99 7.97 11.31 2.35
N GLN A 100 8.71 11.85 1.36
CA GLN A 100 9.19 11.09 0.22
C GLN A 100 10.14 9.96 0.64
N LYS A 101 11.07 10.24 1.57
CA LYS A 101 11.96 9.21 2.14
C LYS A 101 11.19 8.14 2.89
N LYS A 102 10.18 8.52 3.68
CA LYS A 102 9.33 7.57 4.40
C LYS A 102 8.60 6.62 3.44
N LEU A 103 8.07 7.14 2.33
CA LEU A 103 7.46 6.29 1.30
C LEU A 103 8.48 5.36 0.61
N ASP A 104 9.71 5.84 0.34
CA ASP A 104 10.79 4.99 -0.20
C ASP A 104 11.19 3.89 0.78
N GLU A 105 11.23 4.18 2.09
CA GLU A 105 11.45 3.18 3.14
C GLU A 105 10.36 2.10 3.14
N LYS A 106 9.08 2.50 3.04
CA LYS A 106 7.97 1.54 2.92
C LYS A 106 8.04 0.71 1.64
N LEU A 107 8.41 1.32 0.51
CA LEU A 107 8.63 0.57 -0.73
C LEU A 107 9.77 -0.45 -0.58
N CYS A 108 10.87 -0.07 0.09
CA CYS A 108 11.97 -0.97 0.37
C CYS A 108 11.53 -2.16 1.24
N ASN A 109 10.67 -1.92 2.23
CA ASN A 109 10.05 -2.98 3.02
C ASN A 109 9.24 -3.95 2.14
N LEU A 110 8.42 -3.46 1.21
CA LEU A 110 7.66 -4.30 0.27
C LEU A 110 8.57 -5.18 -0.61
N LEU A 111 9.64 -4.59 -1.15
CA LEU A 111 10.59 -5.30 -2.01
C LEU A 111 11.34 -6.38 -1.24
N GLU A 112 11.81 -6.04 -0.03
CA GLU A 112 12.47 -7.01 0.84
C GLU A 112 11.49 -8.10 1.32
N ALA A 113 10.24 -7.73 1.60
CA ALA A 113 9.19 -8.66 1.97
C ALA A 113 8.90 -9.66 0.85
N SER A 114 8.76 -9.18 -0.39
CA SER A 114 8.59 -10.02 -1.58
C SER A 114 9.72 -11.04 -1.71
N MET A 115 10.97 -10.59 -1.61
CA MET A 115 12.15 -11.46 -1.68
C MET A 115 12.13 -12.54 -0.58
N ARG A 116 11.79 -12.17 0.66
CA ARG A 116 11.72 -13.11 1.80
C ARG A 116 10.56 -14.11 1.68
N TRP A 117 9.52 -13.77 0.92
CA TRP A 117 8.47 -14.70 0.48
C TRP A 117 8.86 -15.53 -0.75
N GLY A 118 10.12 -15.47 -1.20
CA GLY A 118 10.61 -16.20 -2.36
C GLY A 118 10.08 -15.67 -3.69
N ASP A 119 9.83 -14.36 -3.77
CA ASP A 119 9.24 -13.67 -4.93
C ASP A 119 7.85 -14.21 -5.33
N ALA A 120 7.12 -14.79 -4.36
CA ALA A 120 5.76 -15.29 -4.55
C ALA A 120 4.71 -14.18 -4.85
N PRO A 121 4.74 -13.01 -4.19
CA PRO A 121 3.78 -11.94 -4.49
C PRO A 121 3.83 -11.50 -5.96
N SER A 122 2.65 -11.48 -6.58
CA SER A 122 2.46 -11.00 -7.95
C SER A 122 2.18 -9.50 -8.03
N VAL A 123 1.75 -8.88 -6.91
CA VAL A 123 1.45 -7.45 -6.82
C VAL A 123 2.01 -6.87 -5.51
N LEU A 124 2.71 -5.73 -5.61
CA LEU A 124 3.10 -4.90 -4.48
C LEU A 124 2.38 -3.55 -4.57
N ILE A 125 1.84 -3.06 -3.46
CA ILE A 125 1.09 -1.81 -3.43
C ILE A 125 1.71 -0.88 -2.40
N LEU A 126 2.30 0.21 -2.90
CA LEU A 126 2.63 1.36 -2.07
C LEU A 126 1.42 2.28 -2.06
N SER A 127 0.69 2.33 -0.96
CA SER A 127 -0.46 3.20 -0.80
C SER A 127 -0.10 4.36 0.12
N ALA A 128 -0.49 5.56 -0.27
CA ALA A 128 -0.25 6.77 0.51
C ALA A 128 -1.57 7.48 0.81
N TRP A 129 -1.62 8.21 1.92
CA TRP A 129 -2.70 9.16 2.18
C TRP A 129 -2.19 10.53 2.56
N ASN A 130 -2.93 11.56 2.20
CA ASN A 130 -2.60 12.94 2.56
C ASN A 130 -3.87 13.73 2.89
N LYS A 131 -3.72 14.73 3.75
CA LYS A 131 -4.76 15.74 4.01
C LYS A 131 -4.46 17.01 3.23
N GLY A 132 -5.49 17.59 2.63
CA GLY A 132 -5.41 18.81 1.83
C GLY A 132 -4.54 18.66 0.58
N VAL A 133 -4.19 19.80 0.00
CA VAL A 133 -3.37 19.90 -1.20
C VAL A 133 -1.89 19.82 -0.82
N VAL A 134 -1.25 18.71 -1.18
CA VAL A 134 0.20 18.52 -1.08
C VAL A 134 0.77 18.20 -2.47
N SER A 135 2.08 18.38 -2.63
CA SER A 135 2.80 17.91 -3.83
C SER A 135 2.54 16.43 -4.09
N ALA A 136 2.73 15.97 -5.33
CA ALA A 136 2.71 14.53 -5.59
C ALA A 136 4.05 13.91 -5.21
N PRO A 137 4.06 12.69 -4.63
CA PRO A 137 5.31 11.93 -4.50
C PRO A 137 5.99 11.75 -5.85
N ASN A 138 7.33 11.78 -5.84
CA ASN A 138 8.14 11.51 -7.01
C ASN A 138 8.14 10.00 -7.29
N LYS A 139 7.36 9.60 -8.31
CA LYS A 139 7.14 8.19 -8.67
C LYS A 139 8.31 7.61 -9.45
N GLU A 140 9.09 8.45 -10.13
CA GLU A 140 10.27 8.03 -10.88
C GLU A 140 11.33 7.43 -9.95
N VAL A 141 11.48 7.99 -8.74
CA VAL A 141 12.34 7.43 -7.69
C VAL A 141 11.90 6.02 -7.30
N PHE A 142 10.59 5.80 -7.10
CA PHE A 142 10.04 4.48 -6.77
C PHE A 142 10.24 3.48 -7.90
N ALA A 143 9.94 3.86 -9.15
CA ALA A 143 10.17 3.01 -10.31
C ALA A 143 11.65 2.65 -10.48
N LEU A 144 12.56 3.60 -10.24
CA LEU A 144 14.00 3.36 -10.28
C LEU A 144 14.44 2.35 -9.21
N ARG A 145 13.96 2.51 -7.97
CA ARG A 145 14.22 1.59 -6.86
C ARG A 145 13.83 0.16 -7.22
N CYS A 146 12.63 -0.04 -7.75
CA CYS A 146 12.15 -1.36 -8.15
C CYS A 146 12.94 -1.98 -9.31
N ARG A 147 13.43 -1.17 -10.26
CA ARG A 147 14.23 -1.65 -11.41
C ARG A 147 15.68 -1.95 -11.08
N GLN A 148 16.25 -1.29 -10.08
CA GLN A 148 17.65 -1.44 -9.71
C GLN A 148 17.86 -2.38 -8.52
N GLY A 149 16.83 -2.58 -7.69
CA GLY A 149 17.00 -3.18 -6.38
C GLY A 149 17.77 -2.24 -5.44
N PHE A 150 18.15 -2.74 -4.27
CA PHE A 150 18.92 -1.96 -3.28
C PHE A 150 19.62 -2.89 -2.29
N LYS A 151 20.52 -2.32 -1.50
CA LYS A 151 21.13 -3.00 -0.35
C LYS A 151 20.40 -2.55 0.92
N SER A 152 19.84 -3.49 1.68
CA SER A 152 19.09 -3.18 2.90
C SER A 152 20.02 -2.72 4.02
N SER A 153 19.43 -2.19 5.10
CA SER A 153 20.17 -1.70 6.28
C SER A 153 21.01 -2.78 6.97
N VAL A 154 20.60 -4.05 6.85
CA VAL A 154 21.35 -5.22 7.35
C VAL A 154 22.35 -5.78 6.33
N GLY A 155 22.53 -5.10 5.20
CA GLY A 155 23.51 -5.43 4.18
C GLY A 155 23.08 -6.49 3.17
N ALA A 156 21.83 -6.98 3.23
CA ALA A 156 21.30 -7.93 2.27
C ALA A 156 21.04 -7.24 0.92
N GLN A 157 21.36 -7.91 -0.18
CA GLN A 157 21.04 -7.41 -1.51
C GLN A 157 19.60 -7.80 -1.88
N VAL A 158 18.73 -6.81 -2.01
CA VAL A 158 17.39 -6.99 -2.57
C VAL A 158 17.48 -6.80 -4.09
N PRO A 159 17.10 -7.81 -4.90
CA PRO A 159 17.20 -7.74 -6.35
C PRO A 159 16.16 -6.81 -6.95
N SER A 160 16.27 -6.54 -8.25
CA SER A 160 15.23 -5.87 -9.01
C SER A 160 14.02 -6.78 -9.28
N LEU A 161 12.84 -6.18 -9.41
CA LEU A 161 11.62 -6.90 -9.76
C LEU A 161 11.62 -7.33 -11.24
N ARG A 162 11.02 -8.48 -11.52
CA ARG A 162 10.88 -9.02 -12.89
C ARG A 162 9.44 -9.29 -13.29
N ASN A 163 8.72 -10.05 -12.47
CA ASN A 163 7.38 -10.55 -12.80
C ASN A 163 6.29 -10.02 -11.86
N THR A 164 6.62 -9.05 -11.01
CA THR A 164 5.74 -8.50 -9.99
C THR A 164 5.28 -7.11 -10.43
N ALA A 165 3.96 -6.90 -10.45
CA ALA A 165 3.39 -5.58 -10.71
C ALA A 165 3.58 -4.69 -9.47
N VAL A 166 3.89 -3.41 -9.70
CA VAL A 166 3.96 -2.43 -8.60
C VAL A 166 2.89 -1.38 -8.84
N LEU A 167 1.99 -1.25 -7.87
CA LEU A 167 0.94 -0.24 -7.88
C LEU A 167 1.27 0.87 -6.88
N PHE A 168 0.92 2.09 -7.27
CA PHE A 168 0.90 3.22 -6.38
C PHE A 168 -0.53 3.71 -6.20
N SER A 169 -0.99 3.77 -4.95
CA SER A 169 -2.33 4.23 -4.60
C SER A 169 -2.27 5.48 -3.74
N ARG A 170 -3.23 6.40 -3.91
CA ARG A 170 -3.34 7.63 -3.15
C ARG A 170 -4.75 7.87 -2.65
N PHE A 171 -4.87 8.12 -1.36
CA PHE A 171 -6.08 8.55 -0.68
C PHE A 171 -5.94 10.04 -0.34
N ILE A 172 -6.78 10.88 -0.95
CA ILE A 172 -6.70 12.34 -0.83
C ILE A 172 -7.89 12.82 -0.01
N PHE A 173 -7.58 13.24 1.22
CA PHE A 173 -8.56 13.76 2.15
C PHE A 173 -8.65 15.28 2.05
N GLU A 174 -9.87 15.82 2.10
CA GLU A 174 -10.13 17.22 2.39
C GLU A 174 -10.39 17.43 3.87
N ILE A 175 -10.07 18.62 4.37
CA ILE A 175 -10.32 19.02 5.76
C ILE A 175 -11.62 19.82 5.76
N GLU A 176 -12.64 19.29 6.43
CA GLU A 176 -13.94 19.96 6.60
C GLU A 176 -13.85 21.08 7.64
N CYS A 177 -14.84 21.98 7.67
CA CYS A 177 -14.90 23.07 8.65
C CYS A 177 -14.93 22.58 10.11
N SER A 178 -15.43 21.37 10.34
CA SER A 178 -15.42 20.68 11.64
C SER A 178 -14.03 20.19 12.08
N GLY A 179 -13.02 20.24 11.19
CA GLY A 179 -11.69 19.69 11.41
C GLY A 179 -11.58 18.18 11.13
N THR A 180 -12.65 17.53 10.69
CA THR A 180 -12.62 16.13 10.24
C THR A 180 -12.08 16.02 8.82
N LEU A 181 -11.49 14.87 8.51
CA LEU A 181 -11.03 14.50 7.18
C LEU A 181 -12.14 13.75 6.44
N LEU A 182 -12.39 14.10 5.17
CA LEU A 182 -13.21 13.32 4.25
C LEU A 182 -12.39 12.92 3.03
N LEU A 183 -12.36 11.64 2.70
CA LEU A 183 -11.76 11.13 1.48
C LEU A 183 -12.61 11.58 0.28
N LYS A 184 -12.02 12.42 -0.58
CA LYS A 184 -12.72 12.97 -1.76
C LYS A 184 -12.21 12.40 -3.07
N GLN A 185 -10.98 11.89 -3.06
CA GLN A 185 -10.38 11.33 -4.25
C GLN A 185 -9.49 10.16 -3.90
N MET A 186 -9.61 9.12 -4.72
CA MET A 186 -8.66 8.02 -4.75
C MET A 186 -8.03 7.95 -6.15
N ARG A 187 -6.78 7.50 -6.20
CA ARG A 187 -6.08 7.22 -7.46
C ARG A 187 -5.27 5.96 -7.26
N CYS A 188 -5.35 5.02 -8.20
CA CYS A 188 -4.47 3.86 -8.20
C CYS A 188 -3.91 3.66 -9.62
N GLU A 189 -2.59 3.58 -9.72
CA GLU A 189 -1.91 3.47 -11.00
C GLU A 189 -0.77 2.47 -10.92
N ARG A 190 -0.41 1.91 -12.08
CA ARG A 190 0.71 0.98 -12.21
C ARG A 190 2.02 1.76 -12.40
N LEU A 191 3.00 1.49 -11.56
CA LEU A 191 4.38 1.99 -11.68
C LEU A 191 5.25 1.11 -12.60
N LEU A 192 5.06 -0.21 -12.50
CA LEU A 192 5.76 -1.27 -13.26
C LEU A 192 4.81 -2.42 -13.56
#